data_AF-A0A0Q6X4T2-F1
#
_entry.id   AF-A0A0Q6X4T2-F1
#
_cell.length_a   1.000
_cell.length_b   1.000
_cell.length_c   1.000
_cell.angle_alpha   90.00
_cell.angle_beta   90.00
_cell.angle_gamma   90.00
#
_symmetry.space_group_name_H-M   'P 1'
#
loop_
_entity.id
_entity.type
_entity.pdbx_description
1 polymer ?
#
loop_
_entity_poly.entity_id
_entity_poly.type
_entity_poly.pdbx_seq_one_letter_code
_entity_poly.pdbx_strand_id
1 'polypeptide(L)' 'MLRPPARYLVIIDADGARTALLFTDQFQDAGEFDASSEEVAVMVRGLRPALTATASEWDRALAGSSRLDRQAAEVYTLDV' A
#
# COMPACT_ATOMS: atom_id res chain seq x y z
N MET A 1 21.48 -4.23 9.61
CA MET A 1 21.19 -4.10 8.17
C MET A 1 20.16 -2.99 8.03
N LEU A 2 20.39 -1.97 7.20
CA LEU A 2 19.41 -0.91 6.96
C LEU A 2 18.26 -1.52 6.13
N ARG A 3 17.02 -1.44 6.61
CA ARG A 3 15.85 -1.82 5.80
C ARG A 3 15.64 -0.71 4.76
N PRO A 4 15.50 -1.03 3.47
CA PRO A 4 15.22 -0.02 2.46
C PRO A 4 13.96 0.79 2.83
N PRO A 5 13.93 2.10 2.58
CA PRO A 5 12.80 2.94 2.92
C PRO A 5 11.55 2.49 2.16
N ALA A 6 10.39 2.60 2.80
CA ALA A 6 9.12 2.35 2.13
C ALA A 6 8.84 3.47 1.13
N ARG A 7 8.59 3.11 -0.13
CA ARG A 7 8.27 4.04 -1.22
C ARG A 7 6.79 4.11 -1.50
N TYR A 8 6.06 3.05 -1.21
CA TYR A 8 4.64 2.94 -1.49
C TYR A 8 3.86 2.55 -0.24
N LEU A 9 2.66 3.11 -0.12
CA LEU A 9 1.64 2.64 0.81
C LEU A 9 0.42 2.22 -0.01
N VAL A 10 -0.02 0.98 0.14
CA VAL A 10 -1.22 0.46 -0.51
C VAL A 10 -2.29 0.25 0.55
N ILE A 11 -3.42 0.94 0.41
CA ILE A 11 -4.58 0.73 1.26
C ILE A 11 -5.55 -0.20 0.52
N ILE A 12 -5.90 -1.31 1.17
CA ILE A 12 -6.84 -2.31 0.67
C ILE A 12 -8.00 -2.43 1.65
N ASP A 13 -9.21 -2.32 1.13
CA ASP A 13 -10.44 -2.65 1.86
C ASP A 13 -10.91 -4.02 1.35
N ALA A 14 -10.84 -5.03 2.21
CA ALA A 14 -11.27 -6.39 1.92
C ALA A 14 -12.22 -6.84 3.04
N ASP A 15 -13.45 -7.18 2.67
CA ASP A 15 -14.49 -7.67 3.58
C ASP A 15 -14.71 -6.80 4.84
N GLY A 16 -14.54 -5.48 4.71
CA GLY A 16 -14.71 -4.51 5.80
C GLY A 16 -13.51 -4.37 6.73
N ALA A 17 -12.40 -5.07 6.44
CA ALA A 17 -11.11 -4.84 7.05
C ALA A 17 -10.27 -3.96 6.12
N ARG A 18 -9.78 -2.83 6.66
CA ARG A 18 -8.96 -1.88 5.91
C ARG A 18 -7.51 -1.96 6.38
N THR A 19 -6.64 -2.49 5.53
CA THR A 19 -5.22 -2.71 5.81
C THR A 19 -4.36 -1.77 4.98
N ALA A 20 -3.29 -1.24 5.59
CA ALA A 20 -2.32 -0.40 4.91
C ALA A 20 -0.96 -1.13 4.85
N LEU A 21 -0.54 -1.48 3.63
CA LEU A 21 0.67 -2.26 3.36
C LEU A 21 1.77 -1.33 2.84
N LEU A 22 2.95 -1.36 3.46
CA LEU A 22 4.12 -0.62 3.00
C LEU A 22 4.97 -1.47 2.07
N PHE A 23 5.45 -0.86 1.00
CA PHE A 23 6.39 -1.48 0.08
C PHE A 23 7.57 -0.58 -0.25
N THR A 24 8.73 -1.18 -0.51
CA THR A 24 9.91 -0.49 -1.04
C THR A 24 9.74 -0.09 -2.50
N ASP A 25 10.71 0.62 -3.08
CA ASP A 25 10.77 0.94 -4.51
C ASP A 25 10.81 -0.31 -5.42
N GLN A 26 11.17 -1.46 -4.86
CA GLN A 26 11.22 -2.77 -5.51
C GLN A 26 9.98 -3.64 -5.21
N PHE A 27 8.91 -3.05 -4.66
CA PHE A 27 7.67 -3.76 -4.31
C PHE A 27 7.87 -4.88 -3.28
N GLN A 28 8.86 -4.72 -2.39
CA GLN A 28 9.11 -5.65 -1.29
C GLN A 28 8.39 -5.18 -0.03
N ASP A 29 7.83 -6.10 0.74
CA ASP A 29 7.16 -5.80 2.01
C ASP A 29 8.10 -5.07 3.00
N ALA A 30 7.68 -3.87 3.38
CA ALA A 30 8.34 -3.01 4.35
C ALA A 30 7.58 -2.90 5.68
N GLY A 31 6.36 -3.42 5.78
CA GLY A 31 5.52 -3.39 6.98
C GLY A 31 4.02 -3.31 6.68
N GLU A 32 3.22 -3.38 7.75
CA GLU A 32 1.76 -3.33 7.71
C GLU A 32 1.25 -2.50 8.88
N PHE A 33 0.17 -1.74 8.65
CA PHE A 33 -0.58 -1.01 9.65
C PHE A 33 -2.09 -1.21 9.48
N ASP A 34 -2.82 -0.92 10.55
CA ASP A 34 -4.25 -0.62 10.44
C ASP A 34 -4.42 0.68 9.62
N ALA A 35 -5.19 0.61 8.52
CA ALA A 35 -5.43 1.77 7.65
C ALA A 35 -6.21 2.89 8.32
N SER A 36 -6.85 2.61 9.47
CA SER A 36 -7.58 3.60 10.28
C SER A 36 -6.70 4.28 11.33
N SER A 37 -5.43 3.91 11.42
CA SER A 37 -4.50 4.49 12.39
C SER A 37 -4.14 5.95 12.07
N GLU A 38 -3.83 6.72 13.12
CA GLU A 38 -3.34 8.10 12.98
C GLU A 38 -2.03 8.15 12.17
N GLU A 39 -1.18 7.13 12.31
CA GLU A 39 0.07 7.02 11.55
C GLU A 39 -0.17 6.99 10.04
N VAL A 40 -1.11 6.17 9.56
CA VAL A 40 -1.49 6.13 8.15
C VAL A 40 -2.08 7.46 7.69
N ALA A 41 -2.92 8.09 8.52
CA ALA A 41 -3.49 9.41 8.21
C ALA A 41 -2.42 10.50 8.05
N VAL A 42 -1.34 10.45 8.83
CA VAL A 42 -0.18 11.34 8.70
C VAL A 42 0.63 11.01 7.44
N MET A 43 0.90 9.73 7.16
CA MET A 43 1.68 9.29 5.99
C MET A 43 1.07 9.73 4.66
N VAL A 44 -0.26 9.66 4.52
CA VAL A 44 -0.95 10.02 3.27
C VAL A 44 -1.34 11.49 3.17
N ARG A 45 -1.03 12.29 4.19
CA ARG A 45 -1.49 13.69 4.27
C ARG A 45 -0.91 14.52 3.13
N GLY A 46 -1.80 15.03 2.28
CA GLY A 46 -1.43 15.85 1.13
C GLY A 46 -1.01 15.05 -0.11
N LEU A 47 -0.97 13.71 -0.02
CA LEU A 47 -0.76 12.83 -1.14
C LEU A 47 -2.09 12.51 -1.83
N ARG A 48 -2.05 12.19 -3.13
CA ARG A 48 -3.20 11.69 -3.88
C ARG A 48 -3.00 10.22 -4.22
N PRO A 49 -3.98 9.35 -3.97
CA PRO A 49 -3.88 7.95 -4.34
C PRO A 49 -3.98 7.78 -5.85
N ALA A 50 -3.36 6.73 -6.36
CA ALA A 50 -3.55 6.20 -7.70
C ALA A 50 -4.15 4.79 -7.63
N LEU A 51 -4.98 4.42 -8.61
CA LEU A 51 -5.57 3.08 -8.73
C LEU A 51 -4.72 2.20 -9.65
N THR A 52 -3.45 2.00 -9.29
CA THR A 52 -2.46 1.30 -10.11
C THR A 52 -2.10 -0.10 -9.58
N ALA A 53 -2.73 -0.55 -8.48
CA ALA A 53 -2.46 -1.84 -7.85
C ALA A 53 -2.78 -3.07 -8.73
N THR A 54 -3.40 -2.89 -9.90
CA THR A 54 -3.63 -3.96 -10.89
C THR A 54 -2.49 -4.14 -11.90
N ALA A 55 -1.50 -3.25 -11.92
CA ALA A 55 -0.35 -3.36 -12.81
C ALA A 55 0.56 -4.52 -12.40
N SER A 56 1.33 -5.04 -13.37
CA SER A 56 2.07 -6.31 -13.21
C SER A 56 3.16 -6.29 -12.13
N GLU A 57 3.72 -5.11 -11.84
CA GLU A 57 4.69 -4.92 -10.76
C GLU A 57 4.13 -5.33 -9.38
N TRP A 58 2.82 -5.23 -9.20
CA TRP A 58 2.12 -5.57 -7.96
C TRP A 58 1.75 -7.04 -7.85
N ASP A 59 1.87 -7.85 -8.90
CA ASP A 59 1.34 -9.22 -8.92
C ASP A 59 1.95 -10.10 -7.85
N ARG A 60 3.25 -9.95 -7.60
CA ARG A 60 3.93 -10.69 -6.52
C ARG A 60 3.60 -10.10 -5.14
N ALA A 61 3.66 -8.77 -5.03
CA ALA A 61 3.48 -8.07 -3.76
C ALA A 61 2.07 -8.21 -3.19
N LEU A 62 1.06 -8.23 -4.05
CA LEU A 62 -0.37 -8.30 -3.71
C LEU A 62 -0.99 -9.65 -4.07
N ALA A 63 -0.18 -10.72 -4.12
CA ALA A 63 -0.66 -12.06 -4.48
C ALA A 63 -1.75 -12.60 -3.53
N GLY A 64 -1.82 -12.08 -2.30
CA GLY A 64 -2.85 -12.42 -1.31
C GLY A 64 -4.17 -11.64 -1.46
N SER A 65 -4.21 -10.62 -2.31
CA SER A 65 -5.40 -9.77 -2.52
C SER A 65 -6.14 -10.20 -3.78
N SER A 66 -7.48 -10.15 -3.75
CA SER A 66 -8.26 -10.47 -4.94
C SER A 66 -8.08 -9.39 -6.01
N ARG A 67 -8.42 -9.72 -7.26
CA ARG A 67 -8.37 -8.74 -8.36
C ARG A 67 -9.30 -7.55 -8.11
N LEU A 68 -10.45 -7.78 -7.47
CA LEU A 68 -11.42 -6.73 -7.16
C LEU A 68 -10.84 -5.78 -6.10
N ASP A 69 -10.22 -6.33 -5.05
CA ASP A 69 -9.58 -5.53 -4.01
C ASP A 69 -8.44 -4.71 -4.61
N ARG A 70 -7.62 -5.30 -5.48
CA ARG A 70 -6.55 -4.60 -6.20
C ARG A 70 -7.05 -3.51 -7.16
N GLN A 71 -8.28 -3.62 -7.68
CA GLN A 71 -8.87 -2.57 -8.51
C GLN A 71 -9.33 -1.36 -7.68
N ALA A 72 -9.79 -1.61 -6.46
CA ALA A 72 -10.23 -0.57 -5.54
C ALA A 72 -9.09 -0.01 -4.67
N ALA A 73 -7.94 -0.70 -4.62
CA ALA A 73 -6.82 -0.35 -3.76
C ALA A 73 -6.22 1.02 -4.10
N GLU A 74 -6.00 1.82 -3.07
CA GLU A 74 -5.40 3.14 -3.14
C GLU A 74 -3.89 3.03 -2.99
N VAL A 75 -3.14 3.38 -4.03
CA VAL A 75 -1.67 3.38 -4.02
C VAL A 75 -1.16 4.80 -3.81
N TYR A 76 -0.48 5.03 -2.69
CA TYR A 76 0.20 6.29 -2.39
C TYR A 76 1.70 6.13 -2.62
N THR A 77 2.32 7.11 -3.27
CA THR A 77 3.78 7.22 -3.33
C THR A 77 4.26 8.16 -2.23
N LEU A 78 5.09 7.64 -1.33
CA LEU A 78 5.58 8.36 -0.16
C LEU A 78 6.79 9.23 -0.57
N ASP A 79 6.78 10.48 -0.11
CA ASP A 79 7.90 11.42 -0.23
C ASP A 79 8.80 11.27 1.00
N VAL A 80 9.54 10.17 1.04
CA VAL A 80 10.54 9.84 2.09
C VAL A 80 11.94 9.79 1.52
#